data_AF-A0A5B7C7X0-F1
#
_entry.id   AF-A0A5B7C7X0-F1
#
_cell.length_a   1.000
_cell.length_b   1.000
_cell.length_c   1.000
_cell.angle_alpha   90.00
_cell.angle_beta   90.00
_cell.angle_gamma   90.00
#
_symmetry.space_group_name_H-M   'P 1'
#
loop_
_entity.id
_entity.type
_entity.pdbx_description
1 polymer ?
#
loop_
_entity_poly.entity_id
_entity_poly.type
_entity_poly.pdbx_seq_one_letter_code
_entity_poly.pdbx_strand_id
1 'polypeptide(L)'
;LNCPLIDKDDVRDSTATLQHSLLPLTSPTTAIQLLNDLSYEAIWRIASTQLGLGLNVVIDSPLSRRAHLDRLLQLQGSTGAHLVVVVECRPQDEAEWRRRLER
;
A
#
# COMPACT_ATOMS: atom_id res chain seq x y z
N LEU A 1 1.00 -8.96 17.49
CA LEU A 1 0.67 -10.02 16.50
C LEU A 1 2.01 -10.49 15.91
N ASN A 2 2.26 -11.80 15.84
CA ASN A 2 3.48 -12.33 15.20
C ASN A 2 3.24 -12.53 13.70
N CYS A 3 2.96 -11.44 13.00
CA CYS A 3 2.64 -11.45 11.58
C CYS A 3 3.62 -10.52 10.85
N PRO A 4 4.15 -10.89 9.68
CA PRO A 4 4.93 -9.99 8.85
C PRO A 4 4.13 -8.72 8.53
N LEU A 5 4.78 -7.58 8.66
CA LEU A 5 4.26 -6.29 8.25
C LEU A 5 4.69 -6.03 6.81
N ILE A 6 3.74 -5.63 5.98
CA ILE A 6 3.95 -5.16 4.60
C ILE A 6 3.58 -3.68 4.61
N ASP A 7 4.58 -2.81 4.65
CA ASP A 7 4.39 -1.36 4.56
C ASP A 7 4.49 -0.90 3.10
N LYS A 8 3.49 -0.14 2.64
CA LYS A 8 3.48 0.43 1.29
C LYS A 8 4.58 1.48 1.13
N ASP A 9 4.92 2.23 2.17
CA ASP A 9 5.93 3.28 2.10
C ASP A 9 7.35 2.70 1.99
N ASP A 10 7.64 1.55 2.60
CA ASP A 10 8.88 0.80 2.36
C ASP A 10 9.10 0.52 0.86
N VAL A 11 8.05 0.09 0.16
CA VAL A 11 8.12 -0.13 -1.28
C VAL A 11 8.24 1.20 -2.02
N ARG A 12 7.44 2.21 -1.65
CA ARG A 12 7.45 3.51 -2.30
C ARG A 12 8.81 4.18 -2.25
N ASP A 13 9.43 4.22 -1.09
CA ASP A 13 10.70 4.90 -0.85
C ASP A 13 11.86 4.19 -1.55
N SER A 14 11.76 2.86 -1.68
CA SER A 14 12.73 2.08 -2.48
C SER A 14 12.76 2.48 -3.97
N THR A 15 11.73 3.18 -4.47
CA THR A 15 11.67 3.65 -5.87
C THR A 15 12.25 5.04 -6.10
N ALA A 16 12.84 5.69 -5.09
CA ALA A 16 13.33 7.07 -5.20
C ALA A 16 14.32 7.28 -6.38
N THR A 17 15.27 6.37 -6.57
CA THR A 17 16.23 6.42 -7.69
C THR A 17 15.54 6.34 -9.05
N LEU A 18 14.49 5.51 -9.16
CA LEU A 18 13.67 5.41 -10.37
C LEU A 18 12.89 6.70 -10.60
N GLN A 19 12.32 7.29 -9.55
CA GLN A 19 11.63 8.57 -9.65
C GLN A 19 12.54 9.65 -10.23
N HIS A 20 13.76 9.80 -9.69
CA HIS A 20 14.73 10.77 -10.20
C HIS A 20 15.08 10.53 -11.67
N SER A 21 15.14 9.27 -12.09
CA SER A 21 15.45 8.89 -13.47
C SER A 21 14.28 9.15 -14.43
N LEU A 22 13.04 9.17 -13.93
CA LEU A 22 11.82 9.43 -14.70
C LEU A 22 11.53 10.93 -14.87
N LEU A 23 11.98 11.79 -13.96
CA LEU A 23 11.72 13.25 -14.00
C LEU A 23 12.08 13.93 -15.35
N PRO A 24 13.18 13.56 -16.05
CA PRO A 24 13.50 14.15 -17.35
C PRO A 24 12.63 13.60 -18.50
N LEU A 25 11.95 12.47 -18.30
CA LEU A 25 11.23 11.72 -19.34
C LEU A 25 9.71 11.92 -19.29
N THR A 26 9.17 12.38 -18.17
CA THR A 26 7.73 12.58 -17.97
C THR A 26 7.47 13.66 -16.93
N SER A 27 6.20 14.05 -16.75
CA SER A 27 5.83 15.03 -15.73
C SER A 27 6.06 14.46 -14.32
N PRO A 28 6.44 15.28 -13.33
CA PRO A 28 6.59 14.83 -11.94
C PRO A 28 5.34 14.12 -11.40
N THR A 29 4.16 14.64 -11.71
CA THR A 29 2.87 14.06 -11.31
C THR A 29 2.68 12.65 -11.89
N THR A 30 3.03 12.45 -13.17
CA THR A 30 2.93 11.14 -13.84
C THR A 30 3.92 10.14 -13.23
N ALA A 31 5.17 10.56 -12.99
CA ALA A 31 6.17 9.70 -12.36
C ALA A 31 5.75 9.28 -10.94
N ILE A 32 5.27 10.23 -10.13
CA ILE A 32 4.78 9.98 -8.78
C ILE A 32 3.61 8.99 -8.81
N GLN A 33 2.62 9.22 -9.67
CA GLN A 33 1.46 8.36 -9.78
C GLN A 33 1.83 6.94 -10.21
N LEU A 34 2.64 6.80 -11.27
CA LEU A 34 3.08 5.50 -11.78
C LEU A 34 3.78 4.67 -10.70
N LEU A 35 4.72 5.29 -9.99
CA LEU A 35 5.46 4.61 -8.94
C LEU A 35 4.58 4.30 -7.73
N ASN A 36 3.53 5.08 -7.46
CA ASN A 36 2.62 4.83 -6.35
C ASN A 36 1.71 3.65 -6.67
N ASP A 37 1.20 3.59 -7.90
CA ASP A 37 0.42 2.47 -8.39
C ASP A 37 1.27 1.17 -8.40
N LEU A 38 2.56 1.27 -8.76
CA LEU A 38 3.52 0.18 -8.64
C LEU A 38 3.69 -0.28 -7.18
N SER A 39 3.80 0.63 -6.22
CA SER A 39 3.91 0.30 -4.80
C SER A 39 2.69 -0.51 -4.32
N TYR A 40 1.48 -0.11 -4.73
CA TYR A 40 0.28 -0.88 -4.42
C TYR A 40 0.30 -2.27 -5.04
N GLU A 41 0.64 -2.41 -6.31
CA GLU A 41 0.71 -3.72 -6.96
C GLU A 41 1.74 -4.64 -6.29
N ALA A 42 2.89 -4.10 -5.89
CA ALA A 42 3.93 -4.84 -5.19
C ALA A 42 3.43 -5.38 -3.84
N ILE A 43 2.82 -4.55 -2.98
CA ILE A 43 2.30 -5.03 -1.68
C ILE A 43 1.23 -6.10 -1.85
N TRP A 44 0.37 -6.01 -2.87
CA TRP A 44 -0.65 -7.04 -3.13
C TRP A 44 -0.04 -8.36 -3.57
N ARG A 45 0.99 -8.32 -4.41
CA ARG A 45 1.72 -9.53 -4.81
C ARG A 45 2.43 -10.18 -3.63
N ILE A 46 3.12 -9.38 -2.81
CA ILE A 46 3.78 -9.88 -1.60
C ILE A 46 2.74 -10.52 -0.66
N ALA A 47 1.63 -9.82 -0.38
CA ALA A 47 0.55 -10.35 0.44
C ALA A 47 -0.02 -11.66 -0.12
N SER A 48 -0.29 -11.71 -1.43
CA SER A 48 -0.77 -12.93 -2.09
C SER A 48 0.19 -14.10 -1.91
N THR A 49 1.49 -13.88 -2.09
CA THR A 49 2.51 -14.92 -1.91
C THR A 49 2.56 -15.39 -0.46
N GLN A 50 2.58 -14.47 0.50
CA GLN A 50 2.65 -14.83 1.93
C GLN A 50 1.40 -15.58 2.39
N LEU A 51 0.21 -15.13 1.99
CA LEU A 51 -1.06 -15.81 2.28
C LEU A 51 -1.10 -17.20 1.63
N GLY A 52 -0.63 -17.33 0.38
CA GLY A 52 -0.53 -18.62 -0.31
C GLY A 52 0.43 -19.61 0.36
N LEU A 53 1.40 -19.13 1.14
CA LEU A 53 2.28 -19.94 1.99
C LEU A 53 1.68 -20.26 3.37
N GLY A 54 0.44 -19.83 3.64
CA GLY A 54 -0.26 -20.05 4.91
C GLY A 54 0.14 -19.08 6.03
N LEU A 55 0.81 -17.97 5.71
CA LEU A 55 1.16 -16.94 6.68
C LEU A 55 0.02 -15.93 6.86
N ASN A 56 -0.13 -15.42 8.08
CA ASN A 56 -0.95 -14.23 8.33
C ASN A 56 -0.11 -12.98 8.06
N VAL A 57 -0.70 -11.94 7.48
CA VAL A 57 0.01 -10.68 7.18
C VAL A 57 -0.74 -9.46 7.71
N VAL A 58 0.01 -8.41 8.03
CA VAL A 58 -0.53 -7.07 8.26
C VAL A 58 -0.07 -6.19 7.09
N ILE A 59 -1.00 -5.46 6.48
CA ILE A 59 -0.71 -4.56 5.37
C ILE A 59 -0.95 -3.14 5.88
N ASP A 60 0.10 -2.33 5.93
CA ASP A 60 0.00 -0.91 6.23
C ASP A 60 -0.01 -0.12 4.92
N SER A 61 -1.19 0.34 4.54
CA SER A 61 -1.35 1.18 3.37
C SER A 61 -2.64 2.00 3.47
N PRO A 62 -2.68 3.22 2.91
CA PRO A 62 -3.93 3.93 2.75
C PRO A 62 -4.92 3.13 1.89
N LEU A 63 -6.08 2.78 2.43
CA LEU A 63 -7.19 2.14 1.71
C LEU A 63 -8.23 3.16 1.22
N SER A 64 -7.84 4.42 1.02
CA SER A 64 -8.75 5.54 0.74
C SER A 64 -9.49 5.43 -0.60
N ARG A 65 -9.04 4.57 -1.53
CA ARG A 65 -9.71 4.30 -2.81
C ARG A 65 -10.40 2.94 -2.78
N ARG A 66 -11.65 2.89 -3.26
CA ARG A 66 -12.45 1.64 -3.36
C ARG A 66 -11.71 0.50 -4.05
N ALA A 67 -10.95 0.79 -5.11
CA ALA A 67 -10.19 -0.22 -5.84
C ALA A 67 -9.21 -1.01 -4.96
N HIS A 68 -8.64 -0.40 -3.92
CA HIS A 68 -7.75 -1.10 -2.99
C HIS A 68 -8.51 -2.04 -2.06
N LEU A 69 -9.72 -1.65 -1.63
CA LEU A 69 -10.61 -2.54 -0.88
C LEU A 69 -11.09 -3.71 -1.76
N ASP A 70 -11.46 -3.46 -3.00
CA ASP A 70 -11.87 -4.52 -3.94
C ASP A 70 -10.74 -5.53 -4.13
N ARG A 71 -9.48 -5.07 -4.16
CA ARG A 71 -8.29 -5.93 -4.27
C ARG A 71 -8.09 -6.81 -3.03
N LEU A 72 -8.33 -6.28 -1.84
CA LEU A 72 -8.31 -7.02 -0.58
C LEU A 72 -9.34 -8.16 -0.58
N LEU A 73 -10.56 -7.90 -1.07
CA LEU A 73 -11.61 -8.91 -1.20
C LEU A 73 -11.25 -9.99 -2.24
N GLN A 74 -10.61 -9.60 -3.34
CA GLN A 74 -10.11 -10.57 -4.33
C GLN A 74 -9.00 -11.47 -3.76
N LEU A 75 -8.08 -10.90 -2.97
CA LEU A 75 -7.01 -11.66 -2.30
C LEU A 75 -7.59 -12.70 -1.33
N GLN A 76 -8.65 -12.34 -0.61
CA GLN A 76 -9.36 -13.28 0.27
C GLN A 76 -9.88 -14.49 -0.53
N GLY A 77 -10.56 -14.24 -1.65
CA GLY A 77 -11.16 -15.27 -2.49
C GLY A 77 -10.13 -16.20 -3.15
N SER A 78 -8.93 -15.72 -3.47
CA SER A 78 -7.91 -16.50 -4.19
C SER A 78 -6.94 -17.28 -3.30
N THR A 79 -6.74 -16.85 -2.06
CA THR A 79 -5.74 -17.44 -1.14
C THR A 79 -6.36 -18.33 -0.05
N GLY A 80 -7.69 -18.40 0.01
CA GLY A 80 -8.39 -19.09 1.10
C GLY A 80 -8.23 -18.39 2.45
N ALA A 81 -7.74 -17.14 2.49
CA ALA A 81 -7.68 -16.36 3.72
C ALA A 81 -9.10 -16.24 4.30
N HIS A 82 -9.31 -16.79 5.48
CA HIS A 82 -10.67 -16.94 6.03
C HIS A 82 -11.20 -15.68 6.71
N LEU A 83 -10.33 -14.73 7.04
CA LEU A 83 -10.70 -13.51 7.76
C LEU A 83 -9.87 -12.32 7.27
N VAL A 84 -10.57 -11.24 6.96
CA VAL A 84 -9.99 -9.94 6.64
C VAL A 84 -10.50 -8.94 7.69
N VAL A 85 -9.58 -8.28 8.38
CA VAL A 85 -9.90 -7.22 9.36
C VAL A 85 -9.35 -5.91 8.82
N VAL A 86 -10.22 -4.93 8.64
CA VAL A 86 -9.84 -3.56 8.26
C VAL A 86 -9.85 -2.70 9.53
N VAL A 87 -8.71 -2.08 9.83
CA VAL A 87 -8.56 -1.13 10.94
C VAL A 87 -8.40 0.26 10.33
N GLU A 88 -9.41 1.12 10.51
CA GLU A 88 -9.36 2.50 10.05
C GLU A 88 -8.83 3.40 11.19
N CYS A 89 -7.64 3.97 10.98
CA CYS A 89 -7.06 4.93 11.91
C CYS A 89 -7.64 6.33 11.65
N ARG A 90 -8.32 6.91 12.65
CA ARG A 90 -8.84 8.29 12.58
C ARG A 90 -8.02 9.21 13.48
N PRO A 91 -7.53 10.35 12.97
CA PRO A 91 -6.78 11.29 13.79
C PRO A 91 -7.72 11.95 14.81
N GLN A 92 -7.23 12.14 16.04
CA GLN A 92 -7.96 12.90 17.06
C GLN A 92 -7.94 14.41 16.77
N ASP A 93 -6.83 14.90 16.21
CA ASP A 93 -6.65 16.27 15.74
C ASP A 93 -6.43 16.27 14.23
N GLU A 94 -7.47 16.64 13.46
CA GLU A 94 -7.39 16.74 12.01
C GLU A 94 -6.47 17.86 11.54
N ALA A 95 -6.36 18.97 12.29
CA ALA A 95 -5.55 20.10 11.90
C ALA A 95 -4.06 19.74 11.98
N GLU A 96 -3.65 19.06 13.05
CA GLU A 96 -2.29 18.53 13.16
C GLU A 96 -2.01 17.47 12.10
N TRP A 97 -2.97 16.58 11.84
CA TRP A 97 -2.83 15.55 10.80
C TRP A 97 -2.62 16.18 9.41
N ARG A 98 -3.46 17.15 9.00
CA ARG A 98 -3.30 17.87 7.71
C ARG A 98 -1.95 18.58 7.63
N ARG A 99 -1.53 19.27 8.70
CA ARG A 99 -0.22 19.94 8.76
C ARG A 99 0.95 19.00 8.49
N ARG A 100 0.86 17.72 8.88
CA ARG A 100 1.94 16.74 8.68
C ARG A 100 1.98 16.17 7.27
N LEU A 101 0.82 16.05 6.61
CA LEU A 101 0.70 15.42 5.30
C LEU A 101 0.73 16.39 4.11
N GLU A 102 0.37 17.65 4.31
CA GLU A 102 0.28 18.66 3.25
C GLU A 102 1.53 19.56 3.14
N ARG A 103 2.65 19.16 3.75
CA ARG A 103 3.97 19.80 3.59
C ARG A 103 4.75 19.16 2.45
#